data_AF-A0A9P3QCJ8-F1
#
_entry.id   AF-A0A9P3QCJ8-F1
#
_cell.length_a   1.000
_cell.length_b   1.000
_cell.length_c   1.000
_cell.angle_alpha   90.00
_cell.angle_beta   90.00
_cell.angle_gamma   90.00
#
_symmetry.space_group_name_H-M   'P 1'
#
loop_
_entity.id
_entity.type
_entity.pdbx_description
1 polymer ?
#
loop_
_entity_poly.entity_id
_entity_poly.type
_entity_poly.pdbx_seq_one_letter_code
_entity_poly.pdbx_strand_id
1 'polypeptide(L)'
;MTGTSWTIVPASPLLPADQIANQEWILTLSGVHELTLLGNDGHPRPGSSYPIVGYQDLQSPLTYALDLYGIAYPPPEVAFPFFQVHSGPATFVVVNGMETTGTYNGGLAWDTSLSSAPDRDGNLVSNLFDSISAYVNVDGLGMISRLVYNTTLRGRIVFI
;
A
#
# COMPACT_ATOMS: atom_id res chain seq x y z
N MET A 1 -0.70 -9.94 13.64
CA MET A 1 -0.07 -9.26 12.50
C MET A 1 1.06 -10.13 12.00
N THR A 2 0.97 -10.63 10.77
CA THR A 2 2.15 -11.12 10.04
C THR A 2 2.89 -9.92 9.43
N GLY A 3 4.22 -10.04 9.35
CA GLY A 3 5.12 -8.90 9.22
C GLY A 3 4.85 -7.99 8.03
N THR A 4 4.92 -6.70 8.30
CA THR A 4 5.08 -5.65 7.29
C THR A 4 6.55 -5.24 7.26
N SER A 5 7.03 -4.89 6.08
CA SER A 5 8.37 -4.36 5.86
C SER A 5 8.28 -3.27 4.81
N TRP A 6 9.17 -2.30 4.92
CA TRP A 6 9.19 -1.18 4.00
C TRP A 6 10.62 -0.82 3.65
N THR A 7 10.78 -0.15 2.52
CA THR A 7 12.04 0.46 2.10
C THR A 7 11.72 1.77 1.43
N ILE A 8 12.43 2.83 1.80
CA ILE A 8 12.30 4.15 1.20
C ILE A 8 13.68 4.68 0.83
N VAL A 9 13.83 5.06 -0.43
CA VAL A 9 15.11 5.55 -0.97
C VAL A 9 14.88 6.69 -1.96
N PRO A 10 15.85 7.59 -2.14
CA PRO A 10 15.82 8.57 -3.22
C PRO A 10 15.72 7.88 -4.59
N ALA A 11 14.82 8.35 -5.46
CA ALA A 11 14.67 7.87 -6.84
C ALA A 11 15.78 8.40 -7.77
N SER A 12 16.52 9.41 -7.30
CA SER A 12 17.64 10.07 -7.96
C SER A 12 18.74 10.29 -6.92
N PRO A 13 19.95 10.73 -7.33
CA PRO A 13 20.91 11.27 -6.37
C PRO A 13 20.26 12.29 -5.44
N LEU A 14 20.66 12.27 -4.17
CA LEU A 14 20.08 13.12 -3.13
C LEU A 14 20.28 14.59 -3.52
N LEU A 15 19.17 15.33 -3.55
CA LEU A 15 19.20 16.75 -3.83
C LEU A 15 19.83 17.55 -2.67
N PRO A 16 20.42 18.71 -2.95
CA PRO A 16 20.84 19.67 -1.92
C PRO A 16 19.70 20.05 -0.96
N ALA A 17 20.06 20.48 0.26
CA ALA A 17 19.09 20.76 1.33
C ALA A 17 18.03 21.82 0.97
N ASP A 18 18.39 22.82 0.16
CA ASP A 18 17.48 23.84 -0.36
C ASP A 18 16.48 23.31 -1.40
N GLN A 19 16.72 22.10 -1.92
CA GLN A 19 15.91 21.44 -2.95
C GLN A 19 15.29 20.12 -2.49
N ILE A 20 15.55 19.70 -1.24
CA ILE A 20 15.15 18.38 -0.73
C ILE A 20 13.63 18.16 -0.75
N ALA A 21 12.84 19.24 -0.68
CA ALA A 21 11.38 19.20 -0.84
C ALA A 21 10.93 18.71 -2.22
N ASN A 22 11.79 18.81 -3.24
CA ASN A 22 11.53 18.33 -4.60
C ASN A 22 12.12 16.93 -4.85
N GLN A 23 12.70 16.29 -3.84
CA GLN A 23 13.27 14.96 -3.97
C GLN A 23 12.18 13.95 -4.34
N GLU A 24 12.40 13.19 -5.41
CA GLU A 24 11.60 12.01 -5.70
C GLU A 24 12.07 10.82 -4.89
N TRP A 25 11.12 10.00 -4.45
CA TRP A 25 11.32 8.84 -3.60
C TRP A 25 10.72 7.61 -4.23
N ILE A 26 11.38 6.47 -4.00
CA ILE A 26 10.85 5.14 -4.24
C ILE A 26 10.49 4.57 -2.87
N LEU A 27 9.21 4.26 -2.65
CA LEU A 27 8.69 3.63 -1.45
C LEU A 27 8.16 2.24 -1.82
N THR A 28 8.78 1.20 -1.27
CA THR A 28 8.31 -0.18 -1.41
C THR A 28 7.71 -0.63 -0.09
N LEU A 29 6.46 -1.09 -0.12
CA LEU A 29 5.73 -1.65 1.01
C LEU A 29 5.46 -3.12 0.72
N SER A 30 5.88 -3.99 1.62
CA SER A 30 5.68 -5.44 1.50
C SER A 30 5.11 -6.00 2.78
N GLY A 31 4.29 -7.01 2.67
CA GLY A 31 3.84 -7.69 3.86
C GLY A 31 3.03 -8.94 3.59
N VAL A 32 2.69 -9.57 4.69
CA VAL A 32 1.95 -10.82 4.72
C VAL A 32 0.74 -10.63 5.63
N HIS A 33 -0.45 -10.89 5.10
CA HIS A 33 -1.66 -11.02 5.89
C HIS A 33 -2.00 -12.50 6.02
N GLU A 34 -2.13 -12.99 7.24
CA GLU A 34 -2.78 -14.26 7.52
C GLU A 34 -4.28 -14.02 7.62
N LEU A 35 -5.02 -14.83 6.88
CA LEU A 35 -6.48 -14.76 6.81
C LEU A 35 -7.02 -16.19 6.76
N THR A 36 -8.28 -16.36 7.13
CA THR A 36 -8.98 -17.63 6.98
C THR A 36 -10.25 -17.34 6.22
N LEU A 37 -10.18 -17.42 4.89
CA LEU A 37 -11.35 -17.29 4.02
C LEU A 37 -11.74 -18.69 3.56
N LEU A 38 -12.93 -19.13 3.93
CA LEU A 38 -13.51 -20.40 3.51
C LEU A 38 -14.44 -20.16 2.32
N GLY A 39 -14.27 -20.95 1.27
CA GLY A 39 -15.24 -21.08 0.20
C GLY A 39 -16.48 -21.83 0.69
N ASN A 40 -17.60 -21.67 -0.02
CA ASN A 40 -18.91 -22.10 0.45
C ASN A 40 -19.41 -23.35 -0.30
N ASP A 41 -19.92 -24.33 0.45
CA ASP A 41 -20.11 -25.75 0.11
C ASP A 41 -21.24 -26.05 -0.91
N GLY A 42 -22.04 -25.06 -1.29
CA GLY A 42 -23.34 -25.36 -1.92
C GLY A 42 -23.82 -24.39 -2.98
N HIS A 43 -23.32 -23.15 -3.01
CA HIS A 43 -23.54 -22.20 -4.08
C HIS A 43 -22.42 -21.15 -3.97
N PRO A 44 -21.35 -21.20 -4.80
CA PRO A 44 -20.56 -20.00 -4.98
C PRO A 44 -21.55 -18.94 -5.48
N ARG A 45 -21.80 -17.89 -4.70
CA ARG A 45 -22.40 -16.70 -5.30
C ARG A 45 -21.37 -16.27 -6.35
N PRO A 46 -21.73 -16.22 -7.65
CA PRO A 46 -20.84 -15.64 -8.63
C PRO A 46 -20.44 -14.24 -8.13
N GLY A 47 -19.16 -14.04 -7.84
CA GLY A 47 -18.66 -12.75 -7.30
C GLY A 47 -18.61 -12.62 -5.78
N SER A 48 -18.42 -13.70 -5.01
CA SER A 48 -18.01 -13.60 -3.60
C SER A 48 -16.58 -13.07 -3.48
N SER A 49 -16.39 -11.77 -3.73
CA SER A 49 -15.13 -11.07 -3.54
C SER A 49 -14.98 -10.66 -2.08
N TYR A 50 -13.95 -11.16 -1.41
CA TYR A 50 -13.61 -10.72 -0.06
C TYR A 50 -12.60 -9.57 -0.14
N PRO A 51 -12.97 -8.33 0.26
CA PRO A 51 -12.03 -7.23 0.30
C PRO A 51 -11.07 -7.42 1.47
N ILE A 52 -9.79 -7.53 1.16
CA ILE A 52 -8.71 -7.49 2.13
C ILE A 52 -8.08 -6.11 2.00
N VAL A 53 -8.44 -5.21 2.91
CA VAL A 53 -7.86 -3.86 2.98
C VAL A 53 -6.65 -3.93 3.90
N GLY A 54 -5.46 -3.80 3.33
CA GLY A 54 -4.22 -3.67 4.09
C GLY A 54 -3.91 -2.20 4.31
N TYR A 55 -4.24 -1.66 5.49
CA TYR A 55 -3.71 -0.36 5.91
C TYR A 55 -2.20 -0.51 6.13
N GLN A 56 -1.44 0.07 5.22
CA GLN A 56 0.01 0.08 5.32
C GLN A 56 0.45 1.11 6.34
N ASP A 57 1.41 0.77 7.20
CA ASP A 57 2.08 1.77 8.01
C ASP A 57 2.96 2.63 7.10
N LEU A 58 2.45 3.81 6.76
CA LEU A 58 3.18 4.83 6.00
C LEU A 58 3.96 5.76 6.91
N GLN A 59 3.61 5.88 8.18
CA GLN A 59 4.25 6.85 9.07
C GLN A 59 5.67 6.41 9.38
N SER A 60 5.89 5.14 9.72
CA SER A 60 7.24 4.62 9.99
C SER A 60 8.24 4.85 8.85
N PRO A 61 7.98 4.46 7.58
CA PRO A 61 8.91 4.73 6.49
C PRO A 61 9.13 6.22 6.26
N LEU A 62 8.08 7.03 6.33
CA LEU A 62 8.19 8.48 6.08
C LEU A 62 9.02 9.16 7.16
N THR A 63 8.72 8.94 8.44
CA THR A 63 9.52 9.48 9.56
C THR A 63 10.98 9.03 9.46
N TYR A 64 11.23 7.75 9.14
CA TYR A 64 12.59 7.27 8.94
C TYR A 64 13.34 8.04 7.83
N ALA A 65 12.69 8.30 6.69
CA ALA A 65 13.31 9.08 5.62
C ALA A 65 13.56 10.54 6.03
N LEU A 66 12.61 11.16 6.75
CA LEU A 66 12.77 12.52 7.24
C LEU A 66 14.01 12.63 8.15
N ASP A 67 14.15 11.71 9.10
CA ASP A 67 15.27 11.68 10.05
C ASP A 67 16.60 11.33 9.36
N LEU A 68 16.63 10.31 8.52
CA LEU A 68 17.85 9.83 7.87
C LEU A 68 18.43 10.85 6.89
N TYR A 69 17.57 11.54 6.13
CA TYR A 69 17.99 12.46 5.08
C TYR A 69 17.91 13.94 5.51
N GLY A 70 17.56 14.22 6.76
CA GLY A 70 17.54 15.57 7.32
C GLY A 70 16.50 16.49 6.69
N ILE A 71 15.34 15.94 6.32
CA ILE A 71 14.24 16.70 5.71
C ILE A 71 13.51 17.44 6.82
N ALA A 72 13.59 18.77 6.81
CA ALA A 72 12.95 19.58 7.84
C ALA A 72 11.42 19.49 7.77
N TYR A 73 10.79 19.33 8.92
CA TYR A 73 9.34 19.50 9.06
C TYR A 73 8.95 20.95 8.78
N PRO A 74 7.90 21.20 8.00
CA PRO A 74 7.42 22.56 7.78
C PRO A 74 6.83 23.13 9.09
N PRO A 75 7.09 24.40 9.43
CA PRO A 75 6.42 25.07 10.54
C PRO A 75 4.92 25.28 10.22
N PRO A 76 4.01 25.22 11.22
CA PRO A 76 4.19 24.80 12.63
C PRO A 76 4.13 23.26 12.81
N GLU A 77 4.60 22.76 13.95
CA GLU A 77 4.93 21.37 14.33
C GLU A 77 3.84 20.27 14.13
N VAL A 78 2.68 20.55 13.52
CA VAL A 78 1.54 19.62 13.39
C VAL A 78 1.38 19.07 11.96
N ALA A 79 2.41 19.16 11.13
CA ALA A 79 2.32 18.70 9.75
C ALA A 79 2.58 17.19 9.65
N PHE A 80 1.63 16.44 9.09
CA PHE A 80 1.76 14.99 8.94
C PHE A 80 2.36 14.64 7.58
N PRO A 81 3.42 13.81 7.52
CA PRO A 81 3.97 13.40 6.24
C PRO A 81 3.04 12.40 5.55
N PHE A 82 2.82 12.60 4.26
CA PHE A 82 2.12 11.71 3.35
C PHE A 82 2.99 11.42 2.13
N PHE A 83 2.72 10.29 1.47
CA PHE A 83 3.37 9.95 0.21
C PHE A 83 2.46 10.31 -0.97
N GLN A 84 2.86 11.33 -1.74
CA GLN A 84 2.16 11.71 -2.96
C GLN A 84 2.71 10.94 -4.16
N VAL A 85 1.86 10.18 -4.83
CA VAL A 85 2.21 9.32 -5.96
C VAL A 85 2.23 10.12 -7.27
N HIS A 86 3.34 10.07 -8.02
CA HIS A 86 3.49 10.74 -9.33
C HIS A 86 3.09 9.83 -10.49
N SER A 87 3.33 8.53 -10.39
CA SER A 87 3.02 7.53 -11.41
C SER A 87 2.32 6.34 -10.76
N GLY A 88 1.40 5.71 -11.49
CA GLY A 88 0.61 4.58 -11.01
C GLY A 88 1.45 3.54 -10.24
N PRO A 89 0.96 3.04 -9.09
CA PRO A 89 1.68 2.05 -8.30
C PRO A 89 2.06 0.81 -9.10
N ALA A 90 3.28 0.31 -8.91
CA ALA A 90 3.68 -1.01 -9.38
C ALA A 90 3.40 -2.03 -8.27
N THR A 91 2.21 -2.65 -8.30
CA THR A 91 1.75 -3.57 -7.26
C THR A 91 1.73 -5.01 -7.75
N PHE A 92 2.14 -5.90 -6.85
CA PHE A 92 2.07 -7.34 -6.98
C PHE A 92 1.40 -7.92 -5.74
N VAL A 93 0.44 -8.81 -5.95
CA VAL A 93 -0.28 -9.53 -4.89
C VAL A 93 -0.30 -11.00 -5.22
N VAL A 94 -0.04 -11.85 -4.22
CA VAL A 94 -0.10 -13.31 -4.30
C VAL A 94 -0.96 -13.81 -3.17
N VAL A 95 -1.78 -14.81 -3.48
CA VAL A 95 -2.60 -15.49 -2.50
C VAL A 95 -2.14 -16.93 -2.40
N ASN A 96 -2.05 -17.43 -1.17
CA ASN A 96 -1.77 -18.82 -0.86
C ASN A 96 -2.96 -19.42 -0.10
N GLY A 97 -3.46 -20.53 -0.63
CA GLY A 97 -4.57 -21.29 -0.09
C GLY A 97 -4.44 -22.78 -0.38
N MET A 98 -5.32 -23.55 0.25
CA MET A 98 -5.47 -24.99 0.03
C MET A 98 -6.90 -25.25 -0.46
N GLU A 99 -7.05 -26.18 -1.38
CA GLU A 99 -8.35 -26.61 -1.88
C GLU A 99 -8.56 -28.08 -1.51
N THR A 100 -9.75 -28.43 -0.99
CA THR A 100 -10.02 -29.82 -0.59
C THR A 100 -10.57 -30.69 -1.73
N THR A 101 -11.10 -30.09 -2.81
CA THR A 101 -11.74 -30.82 -3.91
C THR A 101 -11.62 -30.07 -5.25
N GLY A 102 -10.63 -30.40 -6.08
CA GLY A 102 -10.59 -29.95 -7.49
C GLY A 102 -9.50 -28.92 -7.83
N THR A 103 -9.64 -28.33 -9.02
CA THR A 103 -8.77 -27.29 -9.60
C THR A 103 -9.24 -25.89 -9.21
N TYR A 104 -8.33 -25.09 -8.65
CA TYR A 104 -8.57 -23.71 -8.25
C TYR A 104 -9.03 -22.84 -9.42
N ASN A 105 -10.28 -22.37 -9.35
CA ASN A 105 -10.85 -21.35 -10.24
C ASN A 105 -11.04 -20.01 -9.51
N GLY A 106 -10.11 -19.62 -8.64
CA GLY A 106 -10.19 -18.34 -7.95
C GLY A 106 -9.59 -17.19 -8.77
N GLY A 107 -10.27 -16.05 -8.77
CA GLY A 107 -9.78 -14.79 -9.33
C GLY A 107 -9.12 -13.94 -8.24
N LEU A 108 -7.99 -13.31 -8.58
CA LEU A 108 -7.36 -12.28 -7.76
C LEU A 108 -7.42 -10.95 -8.53
N ALA A 109 -8.07 -9.96 -7.93
CA ALA A 109 -7.96 -8.57 -8.34
C ALA A 109 -7.36 -7.76 -7.21
N TRP A 110 -6.72 -6.65 -7.53
CA TRP A 110 -6.20 -5.72 -6.55
C TRP A 110 -6.40 -4.30 -7.04
N ASP A 111 -6.49 -3.37 -6.09
CA ASP A 111 -6.61 -1.96 -6.33
C ASP A 111 -5.78 -1.17 -5.30
N THR A 112 -5.37 0.02 -5.68
CA THR A 112 -4.65 0.96 -4.82
C THR A 112 -5.50 2.20 -4.62
N SER A 113 -5.84 2.48 -3.37
CA SER A 113 -6.59 3.67 -2.99
C SER A 113 -5.66 4.88 -2.98
N LEU A 114 -6.07 5.92 -3.70
CA LEU A 114 -5.46 7.24 -3.67
C LEU A 114 -6.50 8.23 -3.13
N SER A 115 -6.06 9.08 -2.20
CA SER A 115 -6.87 10.12 -1.59
C SER A 115 -6.38 11.51 -1.99
N SER A 116 -7.09 12.53 -1.54
CA SER A 116 -6.71 13.93 -1.70
C SER A 116 -7.05 14.69 -0.43
N ALA A 117 -6.20 15.63 -0.04
CA ALA A 117 -6.40 16.46 1.14
C ALA A 117 -5.77 17.84 0.93
N PRO A 118 -6.33 18.90 1.55
CA PRO A 118 -5.78 20.25 1.44
C PRO A 118 -4.48 20.36 2.24
N ASP A 119 -3.45 20.96 1.65
CA ASP A 119 -2.26 21.37 2.41
C ASP A 119 -2.57 22.53 3.37
N ARG A 120 -1.56 22.93 4.15
CA ARG A 120 -1.64 24.06 5.07
C ARG A 120 -2.10 25.38 4.44
N ASP A 121 -1.82 25.57 3.15
CA ASP A 121 -2.11 26.79 2.40
C ASP A 121 -3.49 26.69 1.70
N GLY A 122 -4.21 25.58 1.94
CA GLY A 122 -5.53 25.29 1.39
C GLY A 122 -5.50 24.73 -0.04
N ASN A 123 -4.32 24.47 -0.59
CA ASN A 123 -4.20 23.88 -1.93
C ASN A 123 -4.46 22.39 -1.85
N LEU A 124 -5.31 21.88 -2.76
CA LEU A 124 -5.60 20.46 -2.81
C LEU A 124 -4.37 19.67 -3.29
N VAL A 125 -3.88 18.77 -2.44
CA VAL A 125 -2.87 17.77 -2.81
C VAL A 125 -3.59 16.48 -3.17
N SER A 126 -3.42 16.04 -4.41
CA SER A 126 -4.03 14.81 -4.95
C SER A 126 -3.04 13.65 -5.00
N ASN A 127 -3.55 12.44 -5.27
CA ASN A 127 -2.77 11.21 -5.39
C ASN A 127 -2.00 10.81 -4.13
N LEU A 128 -2.58 11.08 -2.96
CA LEU A 128 -2.00 10.66 -1.68
C LEU A 128 -2.24 9.17 -1.51
N PHE A 129 -1.17 8.39 -1.37
CA PHE A 129 -1.32 6.96 -1.14
C PHE A 129 -1.99 6.69 0.21
N ASP A 130 -3.00 5.83 0.19
CA ASP A 130 -3.80 5.49 1.37
C ASP A 130 -3.71 4.00 1.69
N SER A 131 -4.13 3.13 0.77
CA SER A 131 -4.19 1.68 1.03
C SER A 131 -4.07 0.82 -0.22
N ILE A 132 -3.79 -0.46 0.00
CA ILE A 132 -3.93 -1.51 -1.02
C ILE A 132 -5.12 -2.38 -0.61
N SER A 133 -6.01 -2.61 -1.56
CA SER A 133 -7.13 -3.53 -1.40
C SER A 133 -6.96 -4.71 -2.35
N ALA A 134 -7.08 -5.92 -1.85
CA ALA A 134 -7.13 -7.12 -2.66
C ALA A 134 -8.53 -7.72 -2.60
N TYR A 135 -9.02 -8.19 -3.73
CA TYR A 135 -10.29 -8.89 -3.87
C TYR A 135 -9.99 -10.30 -4.32
N VAL A 136 -10.37 -11.27 -3.50
CA VAL A 136 -10.17 -12.67 -3.83
C VAL A 136 -11.51 -13.37 -3.92
N ASN A 137 -11.69 -14.15 -4.98
CA ASN A 137 -12.80 -15.09 -5.11
C ASN A 137 -12.32 -16.50 -4.79
N VAL A 138 -13.06 -17.21 -3.92
CA VAL A 138 -12.81 -18.61 -3.57
C VAL A 138 -14.02 -19.43 -4.01
N ASP A 139 -13.85 -20.18 -5.10
CA ASP A 139 -14.85 -21.13 -5.55
C ASP A 139 -14.64 -22.49 -4.82
N GLY A 140 -15.74 -23.18 -4.49
CA GLY A 140 -15.70 -24.53 -3.89
C GLY A 140 -15.33 -24.58 -2.40
N LEU A 141 -14.96 -25.77 -1.90
CA LEU A 141 -14.51 -26.01 -0.50
C LEU A 141 -13.03 -25.61 -0.32
N GLY A 142 -12.65 -24.42 -0.79
CA GLY A 142 -11.29 -23.89 -0.68
C GLY A 142 -11.07 -23.10 0.61
N MET A 143 -9.81 -22.97 1.03
CA MET A 143 -9.39 -22.08 2.10
C MET A 143 -8.22 -21.21 1.64
N ILE A 144 -8.36 -19.89 1.72
CA ILE A 144 -7.20 -18.99 1.65
C ILE A 144 -6.66 -18.82 3.07
N SER A 145 -5.35 -19.04 3.22
CA SER A 145 -4.64 -18.94 4.49
C SER A 145 -3.74 -17.70 4.57
N ARG A 146 -3.28 -17.19 3.43
CA ARG A 146 -2.29 -16.11 3.39
C ARG A 146 -2.40 -15.26 2.13
N LEU A 147 -2.21 -13.96 2.30
CA LEU A 147 -2.01 -12.99 1.22
C LEU A 147 -0.65 -12.33 1.41
N VAL A 148 0.12 -12.27 0.34
CA VAL A 148 1.41 -11.60 0.28
C VAL A 148 1.30 -10.47 -0.73
N TYR A 149 1.79 -9.29 -0.40
CA TYR A 149 1.84 -8.18 -1.33
C TYR A 149 3.21 -7.51 -1.33
N ASN A 150 3.50 -6.87 -2.45
CA ASN A 150 4.57 -5.90 -2.62
C ASN A 150 4.01 -4.78 -3.50
N THR A 151 4.02 -3.55 -3.03
CA THR A 151 3.75 -2.38 -3.88
C THR A 151 4.97 -1.47 -3.88
N THR A 152 5.32 -0.98 -5.05
CA THR A 152 6.34 0.04 -5.22
C THR A 152 5.69 1.30 -5.76
N LEU A 153 5.88 2.38 -5.01
CA LEU A 153 5.37 3.71 -5.27
C LEU A 153 6.54 4.61 -5.67
N ARG A 154 6.32 5.44 -6.68
CA ARG A 154 7.24 6.54 -7.03
C ARG A 154 6.51 7.86 -6.84
N GLY A 155 7.13 8.78 -6.12
CA GLY A 155 6.45 9.98 -5.71
C GLY A 155 7.31 10.91 -4.87
N ARG A 156 6.68 11.70 -4.02
CA ARG A 156 7.34 12.61 -3.10
C ARG A 156 6.72 12.59 -1.71
N ILE A 157 7.51 12.95 -0.70
CA ILE A 157 7.01 13.19 0.64
C ILE A 157 6.41 14.59 0.67
N VAL A 158 5.14 14.69 1.04
CA VAL A 158 4.41 15.95 1.21
C VAL A 158 3.92 16.07 2.63
N PHE A 159 3.61 17.29 3.04
CA PHE A 159 3.07 17.57 4.36
C PHE A 159 1.69 18.18 4.22
N ILE A 160 0.77 17.70 5.06
CA ILE A 160 -0.63 18.11 5.13
C ILE A 160 -0.89 18.72 6.49
#